data_AF-A0A4R7FFR7-F1
#
_entry.id   AF-A0A4R7FFR7-F1
#
_cell.length_a   1.000
_cell.length_b   1.000
_cell.length_c   1.000
_cell.angle_alpha   90.00
_cell.angle_beta   90.00
_cell.angle_gamma   90.00
#
_symmetry.space_group_name_H-M   'P 1'
#
loop_
_entity.id
_entity.type
_entity.pdbx_description
1 polymer ?
#
loop_
_entity_poly.entity_id
_entity_poly.type
_entity_poly.pdbx_seq_one_letter_code
_entity_poly.pdbx_strand_id
1 'polypeptide(L)'
;MADPAVIPGRLDEWVARQRWFPGLAADATETAATLPLSEDGTVRTLLLRDATPGAEAVYQVPVVAADDGGLLDGPRTRAYVEALLRLLFDGGTARGDEATAHGVRIGWEGPAPALVDARVLSGEQSNTSIIVDARRADGTAVGLMVKVFRALHDGENPDVVLQSAISEAGSRRVPETYGAVVGSWPDARVEGGVAHGHLAVAQEFLADTRDAWRVALDAARAGEDFTAPARDLGAATAEVHAVLAQALPTADADETSRAALLRSMRARAASAAALVPSVAAVEGPVAAVLAAGADGPWPALQRIHGDYHLGQVLQVPGRGWVLLDFEGEPLRPMAERNEPDLALRDVAGMLRSFDYVAGTIAQEGGDAEAARAWSDAARSAFLAGYEAGIGTSLAPWSTLLAALELDKALYECVYEARNRPTWLPIPELAVHRLLEAVA
;
A
#
# COMPACT_ATOMS: atom_id res chain seq x y z
N MET A 1 29.03 -14.39 11.95
CA MET A 1 28.40 -13.45 10.99
C MET A 1 28.54 -12.06 11.56
N ALA A 2 28.80 -11.06 10.72
CA ALA A 2 28.73 -9.67 11.17
C ALA A 2 27.32 -9.38 11.69
N ASP A 3 27.21 -8.61 12.77
CA ASP A 3 25.93 -8.18 13.31
C ASP A 3 25.17 -7.39 12.23
N PRO A 4 23.98 -7.84 11.80
CA PRO A 4 23.22 -7.18 10.74
C PRO A 4 22.73 -5.77 11.11
N ALA A 5 22.80 -5.39 12.39
CA ALA A 5 22.51 -4.03 12.83
C ALA A 5 23.66 -3.07 12.54
N VAL A 6 24.89 -3.53 12.37
CA VAL A 6 26.04 -2.63 12.15
C VAL A 6 25.90 -1.92 10.81
N ILE A 7 26.02 -0.59 10.82
CA ILE A 7 26.16 0.23 9.62
C ILE A 7 27.64 0.24 9.24
N PRO A 8 28.07 -0.48 8.18
CA PRO A 8 29.47 -0.50 7.79
C PRO A 8 29.88 0.81 7.10
N GLY A 9 31.01 1.36 7.51
CA GLY A 9 31.61 2.52 6.85
C GLY A 9 30.84 3.81 7.10
N ARG A 10 30.70 4.65 6.07
CA ARG A 10 29.96 5.91 6.17
C ARG A 10 28.46 5.67 6.01
N LEU A 11 27.66 6.48 6.72
CA LEU A 11 26.20 6.37 6.72
C LEU A 11 25.59 6.57 5.33
N ASP A 12 26.07 7.56 4.60
CA ASP A 12 25.59 7.93 3.26
C ASP A 12 25.84 6.81 2.23
N GLU A 13 27.01 6.18 2.25
CA GLU A 13 27.31 4.99 1.45
C GLU A 13 26.40 3.81 1.80
N TRP A 14 26.06 3.63 3.07
CA TRP A 14 25.14 2.57 3.49
C TRP A 14 23.70 2.86 3.06
N VAL A 15 23.23 4.10 3.22
CA VAL A 15 21.89 4.55 2.77
C VAL A 15 21.73 4.34 1.27
N ALA A 16 22.74 4.69 0.47
CA ALA A 16 22.72 4.53 -0.99
C ALA A 16 22.56 3.06 -1.46
N ARG A 17 22.82 2.08 -0.59
CA ARG A 17 22.66 0.64 -0.87
C ARG A 17 21.31 0.09 -0.42
N GLN A 18 20.51 0.87 0.28
CA GLN A 18 19.22 0.42 0.79
C GLN A 18 18.16 0.39 -0.31
N ARG A 19 17.29 -0.61 -0.27
CA ARG A 19 16.21 -0.77 -1.26
C ARG A 19 15.19 0.38 -1.22
N TRP A 20 15.01 0.97 -0.06
CA TRP A 20 14.11 2.10 0.15
C TRP A 20 14.70 3.45 -0.27
N PHE A 21 15.97 3.46 -0.67
CA PHE A 21 16.61 4.62 -1.25
C PHE A 21 16.75 4.40 -2.76
N PRO A 22 16.06 5.17 -3.61
CA PRO A 22 16.11 5.02 -5.06
C PRO A 22 17.45 5.52 -5.64
N GLY A 23 18.53 4.77 -5.38
CA GLY A 23 19.73 4.68 -6.22
C GLY A 23 20.47 5.97 -6.60
N LEU A 24 20.65 6.91 -5.69
CA LEU A 24 21.46 8.12 -5.95
C LEU A 24 22.95 7.91 -5.63
N ALA A 25 23.78 8.84 -6.10
CA ALA A 25 25.21 8.85 -5.79
C ALA A 25 25.44 8.93 -4.28
N ALA A 26 26.41 8.17 -3.77
CA ALA A 26 26.67 8.01 -2.34
C ALA A 26 26.93 9.33 -1.57
N ASP A 27 27.29 10.41 -2.26
CA ASP A 27 27.61 11.72 -1.66
C ASP A 27 26.45 12.74 -1.74
N ALA A 28 25.24 12.31 -2.12
CA ALA A 28 24.11 13.22 -2.38
C ALA A 28 23.17 13.41 -1.19
N THR A 29 23.54 13.00 0.03
CA THR A 29 22.66 13.17 1.21
C THR A 29 23.25 14.12 2.24
N GLU A 30 22.39 14.96 2.82
CA GLU A 30 22.73 15.92 3.86
C GLU A 30 21.80 15.71 5.06
N THR A 31 22.31 15.85 6.29
CA THR A 31 21.45 15.81 7.47
C THR A 31 20.70 17.13 7.58
N ALA A 32 19.38 17.08 7.41
CA ALA A 32 18.49 18.24 7.52
C ALA A 32 18.07 18.50 8.97
N ALA A 33 17.87 17.44 9.76
CA ALA A 33 17.51 17.55 11.17
C ALA A 33 17.85 16.26 11.93
N THR A 34 17.89 16.34 13.26
CA THR A 34 18.10 15.20 14.17
C THR A 34 17.01 15.15 15.23
N LEU A 35 16.37 14.00 15.38
CA LEU A 35 15.32 13.72 16.38
C LEU A 35 15.84 12.77 17.48
N PRO A 36 16.16 13.26 18.68
CA PRO A 36 16.59 12.40 19.79
C PRO A 36 15.41 11.63 20.37
N LEU A 37 15.58 10.31 20.51
CA LEU A 37 14.61 9.38 21.13
C LEU A 37 15.05 8.93 22.53
N SER A 38 16.30 9.20 22.90
CA SER A 38 16.84 9.06 24.26
C SER A 38 17.45 10.39 24.73
N GLU A 39 17.47 10.61 26.05
CA GLU A 39 17.96 11.87 26.66
C GLU A 39 19.44 12.14 26.37
N ASP A 40 20.25 11.08 26.26
CA ASP A 40 21.67 11.15 25.95
C ASP A 40 21.96 11.26 24.44
N GLY A 41 20.92 11.21 23.59
CA GLY A 41 21.05 11.26 22.14
C GLY A 41 21.67 10.02 21.50
N THR A 42 21.87 8.94 22.26
CA THR A 42 22.40 7.65 21.78
C THR A 42 21.43 6.99 20.81
N VAL A 43 20.12 7.06 21.08
CA VAL A 43 19.05 6.62 20.19
C VAL A 43 18.45 7.86 19.53
N ARG A 44 18.53 7.95 18.21
CA ARG A 44 18.05 9.12 17.45
C ARG A 44 17.64 8.77 16.03
N THR A 45 16.80 9.60 15.43
CA THR A 45 16.49 9.57 14.01
C THR A 45 17.19 10.72 13.31
N LEU A 46 17.97 10.40 12.29
CA LEU A 46 18.53 11.37 11.37
C LEU A 46 17.54 11.57 10.22
N LEU A 47 17.21 12.83 9.91
CA LEU A 47 16.42 13.19 8.75
C LEU A 47 17.38 13.63 7.65
N LEU A 48 17.54 12.78 6.64
CA LEU A 48 18.47 12.99 5.54
C LEU A 48 17.72 13.56 4.35
N ARG A 49 18.13 14.74 3.88
CA ARG A 49 17.66 15.31 2.62
C ARG A 49 18.54 14.82 1.48
N ASP A 50 17.91 14.42 0.39
CA ASP A 50 18.56 14.23 -0.89
C ASP A 50 18.88 15.59 -1.53
N ALA A 51 20.16 15.90 -1.67
CA ALA A 51 20.67 17.14 -2.27
C ALA A 51 20.75 17.08 -3.80
N THR A 52 20.27 16.01 -4.44
CA THR A 52 20.21 15.92 -5.90
C THR A 52 19.18 16.92 -6.45
N PRO A 53 19.58 17.81 -7.39
CA PRO A 53 18.66 18.79 -7.97
C PRO A 53 17.41 18.13 -8.56
N GLY A 54 16.24 18.53 -8.05
CA GLY A 54 14.93 18.06 -8.52
C GLY A 54 14.39 16.80 -7.83
N ALA A 55 15.12 16.18 -6.90
CA ALA A 55 14.62 15.05 -6.10
C ALA A 55 14.21 15.49 -4.68
N GLU A 56 15.11 16.18 -3.96
CA GLU A 56 14.89 16.89 -2.69
C GLU A 56 14.09 16.13 -1.60
N ALA A 57 14.06 14.80 -1.68
CA ALA A 57 13.30 13.96 -0.77
C ALA A 57 13.95 13.87 0.60
N VAL A 58 13.12 13.87 1.65
CA VAL A 58 13.57 13.69 3.03
C VAL A 58 13.33 12.24 3.45
N TYR A 59 14.37 11.62 4.02
CA TYR A 59 14.35 10.25 4.49
C TYR A 59 14.60 10.19 6.00
N GLN A 60 13.86 9.34 6.70
CA GLN A 60 14.10 9.01 8.09
C GLN A 60 15.06 7.82 8.22
N VAL A 61 16.15 8.03 8.96
CA VAL A 61 17.16 7.02 9.26
C VAL A 61 17.39 6.93 10.76
N PRO A 62 16.68 6.04 11.46
CA PRO A 62 16.93 5.81 12.88
C PRO A 62 18.23 5.07 13.09
N VAL A 63 19.03 5.57 14.03
CA VAL A 63 20.36 5.06 14.36
C VAL A 63 20.55 4.94 15.87
N VAL A 64 21.41 4.02 16.26
CA VAL A 64 21.92 3.91 17.64
C VAL A 64 23.44 4.05 17.61
N ALA A 65 23.99 4.90 18.47
CA ALA A 65 25.45 5.02 18.63
C ALA A 65 25.99 3.77 19.34
N ALA A 66 27.05 3.19 18.78
CA ALA A 66 27.78 2.08 19.39
C ALA A 66 28.93 2.61 20.28
N ASP A 67 29.37 1.79 21.24
CA ASP A 67 30.43 2.14 22.19
C ASP A 67 31.79 2.45 21.50
N ASP A 68 32.03 1.88 20.32
CA ASP A 68 33.23 2.09 19.52
C ASP A 68 33.16 3.33 18.61
N GLY A 69 32.09 4.12 18.73
CA GLY A 69 31.82 5.31 17.91
C GLY A 69 31.16 5.00 16.57
N GLY A 70 30.84 3.73 16.27
CA GLY A 70 30.08 3.33 15.10
C GLY A 70 28.58 3.65 15.21
N LEU A 71 27.85 3.40 14.12
CA LEU A 71 26.39 3.50 14.08
C LEU A 71 25.76 2.13 13.82
N LEU A 72 24.61 1.91 14.44
CA LEU A 72 23.75 0.75 14.22
C LEU A 72 22.43 1.20 13.57
N ASP A 73 21.87 0.39 12.68
CA ASP A 73 20.55 0.56 12.07
C ASP A 73 19.49 0.38 13.16
N GLY A 74 18.90 1.51 13.60
CA GLY A 74 18.04 1.59 14.77
C GLY A 74 16.95 0.51 14.81
N PRO A 75 16.13 0.31 13.75
CA PRO A 75 15.11 -0.73 13.68
C PRO A 75 15.57 -2.16 14.01
N ARG A 76 16.87 -2.45 13.92
CA ARG A 76 17.46 -3.76 14.25
C ARG A 76 17.98 -3.85 15.68
N THR A 77 17.86 -2.78 16.46
CA THR A 77 18.37 -2.70 17.83
C THR A 77 17.24 -2.68 18.85
N ARG A 78 17.45 -3.37 19.98
CA ARG A 78 16.51 -3.35 21.10
C ARG A 78 16.27 -1.94 21.64
N ALA A 79 17.33 -1.15 21.77
CA ALA A 79 17.27 0.20 22.35
C ALA A 79 16.34 1.14 21.57
N TYR A 80 16.41 1.11 20.24
CA TYR A 80 15.51 1.89 19.40
C TYR A 80 14.07 1.41 19.49
N VAL A 81 13.83 0.09 19.42
CA VAL A 81 12.46 -0.45 19.49
C VAL A 81 11.81 -0.08 20.82
N GLU A 82 12.50 -0.20 21.94
CA GLU A 82 11.97 0.23 23.25
C GLU A 82 11.68 1.74 23.31
N ALA A 83 12.54 2.58 22.73
CA ALA A 83 12.32 4.02 22.68
C ALA A 83 11.12 4.39 21.78
N LEU A 84 10.98 3.72 20.63
CA LEU A 84 9.86 3.89 19.72
C LEU A 84 8.54 3.45 20.34
N LEU A 85 8.50 2.31 21.05
CA LEU A 85 7.30 1.86 21.77
C LEU A 85 6.89 2.86 22.85
N ARG A 86 7.84 3.38 23.64
CA ARG A 86 7.54 4.44 24.61
C ARG A 86 6.97 5.69 23.93
N LEU A 87 7.55 6.12 22.81
CA LEU A 87 7.03 7.27 22.07
C LEU A 87 5.59 7.01 21.60
N LEU A 88 5.33 5.89 20.92
CA LEU A 88 4.01 5.48 20.40
C LEU A 88 2.94 5.40 21.48
N PHE A 89 3.24 4.76 22.61
CA PHE A 89 2.23 4.31 23.56
C PHE A 89 2.15 5.13 24.85
N ASP A 90 3.22 5.83 25.27
CA ASP A 90 3.17 6.70 26.45
C ASP A 90 2.81 8.15 26.08
N GLY A 91 2.71 8.49 24.79
CA GLY A 91 2.28 9.80 24.29
C GLY A 91 3.35 10.89 24.46
N GLY A 92 4.62 10.54 24.30
CA GLY A 92 5.76 11.45 24.46
C GLY A 92 5.97 12.41 23.29
N THR A 93 6.89 13.35 23.45
CA THR A 93 7.39 14.21 22.37
C THR A 93 8.91 14.18 22.33
N ALA A 94 9.47 13.84 21.17
CA ALA A 94 10.86 14.07 20.83
C ALA A 94 11.01 15.43 20.15
N ARG A 95 11.94 16.26 20.64
CA ARG A 95 12.25 17.57 20.05
C ARG A 95 13.70 17.59 19.59
N GLY A 96 13.88 17.71 18.29
CA GLY A 96 15.14 17.89 17.62
C GLY A 96 15.55 19.35 17.50
N ASP A 97 16.56 19.58 16.67
CA ASP A 97 17.01 20.90 16.21
C ASP A 97 15.94 21.63 15.39
N GLU A 98 15.49 21.03 14.29
CA GLU A 98 14.48 21.59 13.38
C GLU A 98 13.31 20.62 13.12
N ALA A 99 13.25 19.53 13.87
CA ALA A 99 12.22 18.51 13.74
C ALA A 99 11.54 18.20 15.07
N THR A 100 10.29 17.77 15.01
CA THR A 100 9.56 17.25 16.17
C THR A 100 8.90 15.92 15.84
N ALA A 101 8.71 15.07 16.85
CA ALA A 101 7.92 13.85 16.74
C ALA A 101 7.11 13.65 18.01
N HIS A 102 5.86 13.23 17.89
CA HIS A 102 5.00 12.91 19.02
C HIS A 102 4.16 11.67 18.74
N GLY A 103 3.95 10.88 19.80
CA GLY A 103 3.10 9.70 19.73
C GLY A 103 1.62 10.03 19.85
N VAL A 104 0.82 9.40 19.01
CA VAL A 104 -0.65 9.45 19.03
C VAL A 104 -1.15 8.02 19.25
N ARG A 105 -1.81 7.80 20.38
CA ARG A 105 -2.46 6.51 20.68
C ARG A 105 -3.75 6.39 19.87
N ILE A 106 -3.95 5.23 19.27
CA ILE A 106 -5.15 4.90 18.48
C ILE A 106 -5.65 3.57 19.02
N GLY A 107 -6.84 3.50 19.62
CA GLY A 107 -7.36 2.23 20.16
C GLY A 107 -6.53 1.53 21.27
N TRP A 108 -5.46 2.15 21.79
CA TRP A 108 -4.62 1.58 22.85
C TRP A 108 -4.88 2.21 24.22
N GLU A 109 -5.16 1.35 25.21
CA GLU A 109 -5.28 1.73 26.60
C GLU A 109 -4.12 1.17 27.44
N GLY A 110 -3.60 2.00 28.34
CA GLY A 110 -2.50 1.66 29.24
C GLY A 110 -1.13 2.15 28.76
N PRO A 111 -0.05 1.77 29.48
CA PRO A 111 1.31 2.16 29.15
C PRO A 111 1.84 1.38 27.94
N ALA A 112 3.03 1.74 27.48
CA ALA A 112 3.78 0.99 26.48
C ALA A 112 3.94 -0.49 26.87
N PRO A 113 3.76 -1.43 25.91
CA PRO A 113 3.98 -2.84 26.19
C PRO A 113 5.48 -3.11 26.36
N ALA A 114 5.82 -4.02 27.28
CA ALA A 114 7.18 -4.45 27.53
C ALA A 114 7.68 -5.32 26.38
N LEU A 115 8.76 -4.89 25.71
CA LEU A 115 9.38 -5.62 24.61
C LEU A 115 9.92 -6.98 25.07
N VAL A 116 9.48 -8.06 24.42
CA VAL A 116 10.05 -9.40 24.57
C VAL A 116 11.10 -9.63 23.50
N ASP A 117 10.72 -9.53 22.22
CA ASP A 117 11.61 -9.71 21.07
C ASP A 117 11.18 -8.81 19.89
N ALA A 118 12.11 -8.54 18.97
CA ALA A 118 11.84 -7.77 17.77
C ALA A 118 12.68 -8.23 16.59
N ARG A 119 12.08 -8.27 15.40
CA ARG A 119 12.77 -8.61 14.15
C ARG A 119 12.28 -7.76 12.99
N VAL A 120 13.23 -7.32 12.17
CA VAL A 120 12.93 -6.58 10.93
C VAL A 120 12.54 -7.54 9.81
N LEU A 121 11.46 -7.23 9.10
CA LEU A 121 11.10 -7.92 7.87
C LEU A 121 12.03 -7.54 6.72
N SER A 122 12.35 -8.51 5.87
CA SER A 122 13.21 -8.31 4.71
C SER A 122 12.39 -8.19 3.44
N GLY A 123 12.81 -7.31 2.52
CA GLY A 123 12.25 -7.24 1.16
C GLY A 123 11.42 -6.00 0.87
N GLU A 124 11.15 -5.18 1.88
CA GLU A 124 10.35 -3.95 1.77
C GLU A 124 11.05 -2.84 0.98
N GLN A 125 10.25 -1.96 0.39
CA GLN A 125 10.70 -0.90 -0.52
C GLN A 125 10.39 0.52 -0.06
N SER A 126 9.35 0.79 0.74
CA SER A 126 9.01 2.16 1.17
C SER A 126 9.27 2.42 2.66
N ASN A 127 9.36 1.35 3.46
CA ASN A 127 9.41 1.39 4.91
C ASN A 127 10.37 0.32 5.46
N THR A 128 10.51 0.31 6.78
CA THR A 128 11.10 -0.80 7.52
C THR A 128 10.08 -1.28 8.55
N SER A 129 9.56 -2.48 8.36
CA SER A 129 8.63 -3.10 9.28
C SER A 129 9.33 -3.98 10.29
N ILE A 130 8.88 -3.86 11.53
CA ILE A 130 9.40 -4.57 12.69
C ILE A 130 8.25 -5.40 13.25
N ILE A 131 8.41 -6.72 13.28
CA ILE A 131 7.53 -7.57 14.08
C ILE A 131 8.05 -7.51 15.50
N VAL A 132 7.19 -7.08 16.42
CA VAL A 132 7.48 -6.90 17.83
C VAL A 132 6.60 -7.85 18.64
N ASP A 133 7.24 -8.75 19.36
CA ASP A 133 6.60 -9.58 20.37
C ASP A 133 6.74 -8.86 21.72
N ALA A 134 5.62 -8.52 22.36
CA ALA A 134 5.61 -7.74 23.59
C ALA A 134 4.57 -8.25 24.60
N ARG A 135 4.60 -7.69 25.82
CA ARG A 135 3.62 -7.96 26.88
C ARG A 135 2.98 -6.68 27.37
N ARG A 136 1.66 -6.68 27.46
CA ARG A 136 0.89 -5.64 28.14
C ARG A 136 1.20 -5.62 29.64
N ALA A 137 0.81 -4.54 30.32
CA ALA A 137 1.03 -4.36 31.75
C ALA A 137 0.39 -5.45 32.63
N ASP A 138 -0.69 -6.07 32.16
CA ASP A 138 -1.36 -7.22 32.79
C ASP A 138 -0.69 -8.57 32.50
N GLY A 139 0.40 -8.58 31.72
CA GLY A 139 1.13 -9.78 31.31
C GLY A 139 0.63 -10.43 30.02
N THR A 140 -0.49 -9.96 29.45
CA THR A 140 -1.07 -10.47 28.20
C THR A 140 -0.08 -10.28 27.05
N ALA A 141 0.18 -11.33 26.28
CA ALA A 141 1.04 -11.25 25.11
C ALA A 141 0.35 -10.44 23.99
N VAL A 142 1.13 -9.63 23.27
CA VAL A 142 0.67 -8.84 22.14
C VAL A 142 1.74 -8.86 21.04
N GLY A 143 1.32 -9.19 19.82
CA GLY A 143 2.14 -9.06 18.62
C GLY A 143 1.84 -7.75 17.91
N LEU A 144 2.87 -6.99 17.57
CA LEU A 144 2.74 -5.72 16.87
C LEU A 144 3.52 -5.76 15.56
N MET A 145 2.93 -5.18 14.52
CA MET A 145 3.62 -4.78 13.30
C MET A 145 3.90 -3.28 13.40
N VAL A 146 5.17 -2.89 13.51
CA VAL A 146 5.57 -1.47 13.56
C VAL A 146 6.23 -1.10 12.24
N LYS A 147 5.58 -0.26 11.43
CA LYS A 147 6.13 0.28 10.18
C LYS A 147 6.83 1.59 10.47
N VAL A 148 8.12 1.69 10.12
CA VAL A 148 8.90 2.93 10.14
C VAL A 148 9.01 3.46 8.71
N PHE A 149 8.36 4.58 8.41
CA PHE A 149 8.34 5.15 7.06
C PHE A 149 9.72 5.72 6.69
N ARG A 150 10.31 5.28 5.58
CA ARG A 150 11.67 5.70 5.21
C ARG A 150 11.65 6.97 4.40
N ALA A 151 10.90 7.02 3.30
CA ALA A 151 10.65 8.25 2.56
C ALA A 151 9.51 9.04 3.24
N LEU A 152 9.80 10.28 3.65
CA LEU A 152 8.84 11.13 4.32
C LEU A 152 8.09 12.01 3.31
N HIS A 153 6.80 12.17 3.57
CA HIS A 153 5.89 12.96 2.76
C HIS A 153 5.10 13.91 3.66
N ASP A 154 4.88 15.12 3.16
CA ASP A 154 3.96 16.07 3.76
C ASP A 154 2.51 15.59 3.63
N GLY A 155 1.74 15.75 4.70
CA GLY A 155 0.36 15.34 4.81
C GLY A 155 0.15 14.00 5.51
N GLU A 156 -1.11 13.57 5.44
CA GLU A 156 -1.55 12.32 6.05
C GLU A 156 -1.07 11.10 5.25
N ASN A 157 -0.70 10.04 5.95
CA ASN A 157 -0.39 8.77 5.33
C ASN A 157 -1.69 7.95 5.23
N PRO A 158 -2.16 7.62 4.01
CA PRO A 158 -3.34 6.81 3.78
C PRO A 158 -3.37 5.51 4.61
N ASP A 159 -2.24 4.81 4.72
CA ASP A 159 -2.14 3.54 5.44
C ASP A 159 -2.51 3.68 6.93
N VAL A 160 -2.19 4.82 7.52
CA VAL A 160 -2.55 5.13 8.90
C VAL A 160 -4.01 5.58 8.99
N VAL A 161 -4.40 6.55 8.17
CA VAL A 161 -5.73 7.19 8.27
C VAL A 161 -6.86 6.21 7.92
N LEU A 162 -6.74 5.50 6.80
CA LEU A 162 -7.77 4.57 6.32
C LEU A 162 -7.96 3.41 7.30
N GLN A 163 -6.86 2.76 7.71
CA GLN A 163 -6.95 1.62 8.63
C GLN A 163 -7.44 2.03 10.02
N SER A 164 -7.05 3.22 10.51
CA SER A 164 -7.56 3.74 11.78
C SER A 164 -9.06 4.02 11.70
N ALA A 165 -9.55 4.68 10.65
CA ALA A 165 -10.97 4.94 10.45
C ALA A 165 -11.80 3.64 10.38
N ILE A 166 -11.30 2.61 9.69
CA ILE A 166 -11.97 1.30 9.60
C ILE A 166 -12.00 0.60 10.96
N SER A 167 -10.88 0.62 11.70
CA SER A 167 -10.77 0.02 13.03
C SER A 167 -11.67 0.72 14.04
N GLU A 168 -11.71 2.06 14.04
CA GLU A 168 -12.54 2.88 14.93
C GLU A 168 -14.05 2.68 14.68
N ALA A 169 -14.43 2.41 13.42
CA ALA A 169 -15.78 2.02 13.06
C ALA A 169 -16.15 0.59 13.53
N GLY A 170 -15.20 -0.15 14.14
CA GLY A 170 -15.40 -1.49 14.67
C GLY A 170 -15.33 -2.61 13.63
N SER A 171 -14.93 -2.29 12.39
CA SER A 171 -14.76 -3.32 11.36
C SER A 171 -13.48 -4.12 11.63
N ARG A 172 -13.59 -5.44 11.48
CA ARG A 172 -12.47 -6.36 11.61
C ARG A 172 -11.79 -6.64 10.27
N ARG A 173 -11.99 -5.83 9.24
CA ARG A 173 -11.43 -6.06 7.90
C ARG A 173 -10.04 -5.47 7.68
N VAL A 174 -9.44 -4.83 8.67
CA VAL A 174 -8.04 -4.38 8.68
C VAL A 174 -7.37 -4.78 10.00
N PRO A 175 -6.04 -4.89 10.08
CA PRO A 175 -5.32 -4.97 11.36
C PRO A 175 -5.74 -3.83 12.29
N GLU A 176 -5.90 -4.10 13.59
CA GLU A 176 -6.15 -3.01 14.54
C GLU A 176 -4.96 -2.04 14.57
N THR A 177 -5.21 -0.75 14.37
CA THR A 177 -4.19 0.29 14.59
C THR A 177 -4.11 0.62 16.07
N TYR A 178 -2.90 0.58 16.63
CA TYR A 178 -2.65 0.82 18.06
C TYR A 178 -2.00 2.19 18.36
N GLY A 179 -1.38 2.81 17.36
CA GLY A 179 -0.83 4.15 17.49
C GLY A 179 0.04 4.54 16.31
N ALA A 180 0.36 5.83 16.24
CA ALA A 180 1.24 6.40 15.24
C ALA A 180 2.22 7.39 15.85
N VAL A 181 3.35 7.60 15.19
CA VAL A 181 4.22 8.75 15.46
C VAL A 181 4.00 9.73 14.33
N VAL A 182 3.65 10.97 14.67
CA VAL A 182 3.54 12.07 13.73
C VAL A 182 4.57 13.14 14.08
N GLY A 183 4.98 13.93 13.11
CA GLY A 183 6.06 14.89 13.30
C GLY A 183 6.06 16.03 12.30
N SER A 184 7.02 16.92 12.49
CA SER A 184 7.34 18.03 11.59
C SER A 184 8.82 18.02 11.26
N TRP A 185 9.19 18.40 10.04
CA TRP A 185 10.59 18.46 9.60
C TRP A 185 10.81 19.49 8.49
N PRO A 186 12.05 19.95 8.26
CA PRO A 186 12.37 20.82 7.13
C PRO A 186 12.20 20.08 5.81
N ASP A 187 11.42 20.64 4.88
CA ASP A 187 11.25 20.11 3.53
C ASP A 187 11.10 21.28 2.53
N ALA A 188 12.09 21.46 1.67
CA ALA A 188 12.13 22.56 0.71
C ALA A 188 11.05 22.45 -0.38
N ARG A 189 10.45 21.27 -0.55
CA ARG A 189 9.39 21.01 -1.53
C ARG A 189 8.01 21.51 -1.05
N VAL A 190 7.88 21.79 0.25
CA VAL A 190 6.63 22.24 0.88
C VAL A 190 6.61 23.77 0.98
N GLU A 191 5.45 24.37 0.68
CA GLU A 191 5.26 25.79 0.88
C GLU A 191 5.44 26.16 2.36
N GLY A 192 6.35 27.09 2.65
CA GLY A 192 6.73 27.44 4.03
C GLY A 192 7.89 26.61 4.61
N GLY A 193 8.41 25.62 3.87
CA GLY A 193 9.65 24.92 4.18
C GLY A 193 9.58 23.90 5.32
N VAL A 194 8.39 23.64 5.88
CA VAL A 194 8.18 22.69 6.98
C VAL A 194 7.04 21.74 6.61
N ALA A 195 7.38 20.46 6.46
CA ALA A 195 6.43 19.38 6.26
C ALA A 195 5.90 18.85 7.60
N HIS A 196 4.70 18.27 7.55
CA HIS A 196 4.07 17.58 8.67
C HIS A 196 3.51 16.23 8.21
N GLY A 197 3.67 15.17 8.99
CA GLY A 197 3.12 13.88 8.58
C GLY A 197 3.48 12.73 9.51
N HIS A 198 3.32 11.51 9.01
CA HIS A 198 3.52 10.29 9.78
C HIS A 198 4.96 9.78 9.64
N LEU A 199 5.56 9.41 10.77
CA LEU A 199 6.92 8.84 10.87
C LEU A 199 6.88 7.33 11.13
N ALA A 200 5.91 6.84 11.88
CA ALA A 200 5.73 5.41 12.14
C ALA A 200 4.28 5.08 12.48
N VAL A 201 3.90 3.81 12.36
CA VAL A 201 2.61 3.28 12.83
C VAL A 201 2.81 1.92 13.47
N ALA A 202 2.06 1.63 14.53
CA ALA A 202 1.98 0.34 15.18
C ALA A 202 0.59 -0.26 15.00
N GLN A 203 0.55 -1.49 14.51
CA GLN A 203 -0.67 -2.23 14.18
C GLN A 203 -0.61 -3.64 14.77
N GLU A 204 -1.75 -4.32 14.79
CA GLU A 204 -1.85 -5.74 15.09
C GLU A 204 -0.95 -6.56 14.15
N PHE A 205 -0.11 -7.43 14.73
CA PHE A 205 0.58 -8.45 13.96
C PHE A 205 -0.30 -9.70 13.82
N LEU A 206 -0.71 -9.99 12.59
CA LEU A 206 -1.49 -11.19 12.27
C LEU A 206 -0.53 -12.36 11.99
N ALA A 207 -0.31 -13.18 13.01
CA ALA A 207 0.53 -14.38 12.91
C ALA A 207 -0.18 -15.53 12.15
N ASP A 208 0.62 -16.43 11.58
CA ASP A 208 0.15 -17.67 10.93
C ASP A 208 -0.86 -17.46 9.79
N THR A 209 -0.81 -16.31 9.13
CA THR A 209 -1.66 -15.97 7.99
C THR A 209 -1.01 -16.28 6.65
N ARG A 210 -1.85 -16.43 5.61
CA ARG A 210 -1.41 -16.51 4.22
C ARG A 210 -1.96 -15.33 3.43
N ASP A 211 -1.16 -14.76 2.54
CA ASP A 211 -1.68 -13.80 1.56
C ASP A 211 -2.65 -14.49 0.60
N ALA A 212 -3.70 -13.78 0.21
CA ALA A 212 -4.78 -14.30 -0.63
C ALA A 212 -4.27 -14.70 -2.01
N TRP A 213 -3.18 -14.11 -2.48
CA TRP A 213 -2.52 -14.49 -3.72
C TRP A 213 -2.02 -15.94 -3.65
N ARG A 214 -1.29 -16.33 -2.61
CA ARG A 214 -0.85 -17.72 -2.41
C ARG A 214 -2.02 -18.68 -2.23
N VAL A 215 -3.08 -18.26 -1.52
CA VAL A 215 -4.27 -19.11 -1.32
C VAL A 215 -4.98 -19.36 -2.65
N ALA A 216 -5.21 -18.32 -3.44
CA ALA A 216 -5.79 -18.39 -4.77
C ALA A 216 -4.95 -19.23 -5.75
N LEU A 217 -3.63 -19.01 -5.75
CA LEU A 217 -2.72 -19.69 -6.66
C LEU A 217 -2.63 -21.19 -6.35
N ASP A 218 -2.58 -21.59 -5.08
CA ASP A 218 -2.58 -23.01 -4.71
C ASP A 218 -3.92 -23.69 -5.06
N ALA A 219 -5.05 -23.02 -4.82
CA ALA A 219 -6.36 -23.52 -5.23
C ALA A 219 -6.44 -23.71 -6.75
N ALA A 220 -5.97 -22.72 -7.52
CA ALA A 220 -5.91 -22.82 -8.98
C ALA A 220 -5.00 -23.95 -9.47
N ARG A 221 -3.82 -24.13 -8.87
CA ARG A 221 -2.90 -25.25 -9.17
C ARG A 221 -3.52 -26.61 -8.89
N ALA A 222 -4.31 -26.71 -7.82
CA ALA A 222 -4.98 -27.93 -7.42
C ALA A 222 -6.31 -28.17 -8.19
N GLY A 223 -6.78 -27.19 -8.97
CA GLY A 223 -8.10 -27.23 -9.60
C GLY A 223 -9.26 -27.15 -8.59
N GLU A 224 -9.01 -26.60 -7.40
CA GLU A 224 -10.00 -26.43 -6.34
C GLU A 224 -10.91 -25.23 -6.62
N ASP A 225 -12.20 -25.39 -6.32
CA ASP A 225 -13.19 -24.31 -6.46
C ASP A 225 -12.90 -23.17 -5.47
N PHE A 226 -12.74 -21.96 -6.01
CA PHE A 226 -12.46 -20.75 -5.23
C PHE A 226 -13.63 -19.77 -5.21
N THR A 227 -14.81 -20.15 -5.71
CA THR A 227 -15.97 -19.26 -5.80
C THR A 227 -16.48 -18.80 -4.43
N ALA A 228 -16.52 -19.68 -3.42
CA ALA A 228 -16.91 -19.28 -2.07
C ALA A 228 -15.91 -18.30 -1.42
N PRO A 229 -14.60 -18.60 -1.38
CA PRO A 229 -13.59 -17.65 -0.91
C PRO A 229 -13.61 -16.30 -1.65
N ALA A 230 -13.79 -16.30 -2.98
CA ALA A 230 -13.88 -15.08 -3.79
C ALA A 230 -15.15 -14.27 -3.48
N ARG A 231 -16.29 -14.91 -3.26
CA ARG A 231 -17.53 -14.25 -2.83
C ARG A 231 -17.37 -13.60 -1.46
N ASP A 232 -16.76 -14.30 -0.51
CA ASP A 232 -16.47 -13.75 0.81
C ASP A 232 -15.50 -12.56 0.73
N LEU A 233 -14.55 -12.59 -0.20
CA LEU A 233 -13.64 -11.47 -0.47
C LEU A 233 -14.41 -10.26 -1.03
N GLY A 234 -15.35 -10.49 -1.95
CA GLY A 234 -16.22 -9.44 -2.47
C GLY A 234 -17.04 -8.75 -1.37
N ALA A 235 -17.61 -9.55 -0.47
CA ALA A 235 -18.35 -9.04 0.68
C ALA A 235 -17.45 -8.25 1.65
N ALA A 236 -16.22 -8.72 1.90
CA ALA A 236 -15.24 -8.01 2.73
C ALA A 236 -14.82 -6.66 2.11
N THR A 237 -14.60 -6.61 0.79
CA THR A 237 -14.30 -5.36 0.08
C THR A 237 -15.46 -4.37 0.14
N ALA A 238 -16.69 -4.83 -0.03
CA ALA A 238 -17.88 -3.99 0.11
C ALA A 238 -18.04 -3.42 1.53
N GLU A 239 -17.77 -4.23 2.56
CA GLU A 239 -17.78 -3.77 3.95
C GLU A 239 -16.77 -2.63 4.18
N VAL A 240 -15.52 -2.81 3.73
CA VAL A 240 -14.47 -1.77 3.83
C VAL A 240 -14.89 -0.49 3.12
N HIS A 241 -15.37 -0.60 1.88
CA HIS A 241 -15.84 0.55 1.12
C HIS A 241 -17.00 1.29 1.80
N ALA A 242 -17.97 0.56 2.34
CA ALA A 242 -19.09 1.15 3.06
C ALA A 242 -18.64 1.87 4.33
N VAL A 243 -17.71 1.28 5.09
CA VAL A 243 -17.14 1.89 6.30
C VAL A 243 -16.37 3.16 5.95
N LEU A 244 -15.52 3.13 4.93
CA LEU A 244 -14.77 4.31 4.50
C LEU A 244 -15.68 5.45 4.04
N ALA A 245 -16.73 5.14 3.27
CA ALA A 245 -17.72 6.13 2.84
C ALA A 245 -18.49 6.77 3.99
N GLN A 246 -18.68 6.04 5.09
CA GLN A 246 -19.38 6.52 6.28
C GLN A 246 -18.46 7.32 7.21
N ALA A 247 -17.20 6.89 7.34
CA ALA A 247 -16.25 7.46 8.29
C ALA A 247 -15.50 8.68 7.72
N LEU A 248 -15.33 8.76 6.40
CA LEU A 248 -14.52 9.79 5.74
C LEU A 248 -15.34 10.57 4.69
N PRO A 249 -14.92 11.79 4.30
CA PRO A 249 -15.63 12.59 3.31
C PRO A 249 -15.79 11.88 1.96
N THR A 250 -17.00 11.96 1.40
CA THR A 250 -17.32 11.58 0.03
C THR A 250 -17.54 12.82 -0.83
N ALA A 251 -17.36 12.69 -2.14
CA ALA A 251 -17.61 13.77 -3.09
C ALA A 251 -18.49 13.29 -4.26
N ASP A 252 -19.33 14.17 -4.79
CA ASP A 252 -20.03 13.88 -6.04
C ASP A 252 -19.04 13.85 -7.21
N ALA A 253 -19.25 12.92 -8.14
CA ALA A 253 -18.50 12.86 -9.40
C ALA A 253 -18.96 13.97 -10.36
N ASP A 254 -18.46 15.19 -10.14
CA ASP A 254 -18.72 16.36 -10.97
C ASP A 254 -18.01 16.32 -12.33
N GLU A 255 -18.28 17.30 -13.20
CA GLU A 255 -17.68 17.39 -14.53
C GLU A 255 -16.15 17.48 -14.48
N THR A 256 -15.60 18.14 -13.45
CA THR A 256 -14.16 18.36 -13.32
C THR A 256 -13.42 17.05 -13.02
N SER A 257 -13.89 16.31 -12.02
CA SER A 257 -13.35 15.01 -11.61
C SER A 257 -13.49 13.97 -12.73
N ARG A 258 -14.65 13.94 -13.40
CA ARG A 258 -14.89 13.09 -14.57
C ARG A 258 -13.91 13.36 -15.69
N ALA A 259 -13.77 14.63 -16.07
CA ALA A 259 -12.85 15.02 -17.12
C ALA A 259 -11.38 14.75 -16.75
N ALA A 260 -11.00 14.90 -15.49
CA ALA A 260 -9.66 14.60 -15.00
C ALA A 260 -9.33 13.10 -15.12
N LEU A 261 -10.22 12.23 -14.67
CA LEU A 261 -10.03 10.79 -14.78
C LEU A 261 -9.97 10.34 -16.24
N LEU A 262 -10.86 10.83 -17.11
CA LEU A 262 -10.85 10.49 -18.53
C LEU A 262 -9.56 10.95 -19.23
N ARG A 263 -9.03 12.14 -18.89
CA ARG A 263 -7.71 12.57 -19.38
C ARG A 263 -6.61 11.63 -18.93
N SER A 264 -6.62 11.21 -17.67
CA SER A 264 -5.66 10.27 -17.10
C SER A 264 -5.70 8.91 -17.82
N MET A 265 -6.90 8.36 -18.06
CA MET A 265 -7.11 7.13 -18.81
C MET A 265 -6.60 7.22 -20.25
N ARG A 266 -6.91 8.32 -20.95
CA ARG A 266 -6.43 8.57 -22.33
C ARG A 266 -4.90 8.68 -22.40
N ALA A 267 -4.27 9.33 -21.42
CA ALA A 267 -2.82 9.43 -21.36
C ALA A 267 -2.15 8.06 -21.13
N ARG A 268 -2.74 7.21 -20.29
CA ARG A 268 -2.28 5.82 -20.10
C ARG A 268 -2.50 4.97 -21.36
N ALA A 269 -3.65 5.09 -22.02
CA ALA A 269 -3.91 4.42 -23.29
C ALA A 269 -2.89 4.79 -24.37
N ALA A 270 -2.59 6.09 -24.53
CA ALA A 270 -1.57 6.56 -25.46
C ALA A 270 -0.17 6.03 -25.11
N SER A 271 0.18 5.99 -23.82
CA SER A 271 1.46 5.44 -23.34
C SER A 271 1.58 3.94 -23.64
N ALA A 272 0.49 3.19 -23.49
CA ALA A 272 0.43 1.77 -23.81
C ALA A 272 0.53 1.53 -25.31
N ALA A 273 -0.23 2.25 -26.12
CA ALA A 273 -0.18 2.15 -27.59
C ALA A 273 1.22 2.50 -28.14
N ALA A 274 1.91 3.47 -27.54
CA ALA A 274 3.27 3.83 -27.95
C ALA A 274 4.31 2.72 -27.70
N LEU A 275 4.07 1.83 -26.73
CA LEU A 275 5.03 0.80 -26.31
C LEU A 275 4.63 -0.61 -26.79
N VAL A 276 3.33 -0.88 -26.93
CA VAL A 276 2.79 -2.23 -27.15
C VAL A 276 2.00 -2.27 -28.47
N PRO A 277 2.56 -2.89 -29.54
CA PRO A 277 1.95 -2.87 -30.88
C PRO A 277 0.53 -3.45 -30.98
N SER A 278 0.22 -4.47 -30.18
CA SER A 278 -1.14 -5.08 -30.15
C SER A 278 -2.19 -4.08 -29.65
N VAL A 279 -1.85 -3.24 -28.67
CA VAL A 279 -2.70 -2.17 -28.14
C VAL A 279 -2.86 -1.06 -29.18
N ALA A 280 -1.79 -0.67 -29.87
CA ALA A 280 -1.85 0.32 -30.94
C ALA A 280 -2.81 -0.09 -32.07
N ALA A 281 -2.88 -1.38 -32.40
CA ALA A 281 -3.78 -1.90 -33.42
C ALA A 281 -5.28 -1.75 -33.07
N VAL A 282 -5.60 -1.55 -31.79
CA VAL A 282 -6.97 -1.45 -31.27
C VAL A 282 -7.24 -0.12 -30.54
N GLU A 283 -6.49 0.94 -30.86
CA GLU A 283 -6.62 2.25 -30.20
C GLU A 283 -8.04 2.84 -30.31
N GLY A 284 -8.70 2.70 -31.46
CA GLY A 284 -10.07 3.14 -31.67
C GLY A 284 -11.09 2.47 -30.72
N PRO A 285 -11.17 1.12 -30.72
CA PRO A 285 -11.96 0.37 -29.74
C PRO A 285 -11.64 0.72 -28.28
N VAL A 286 -10.36 0.87 -27.92
CA VAL A 286 -9.95 1.29 -26.56
C VAL A 286 -10.55 2.66 -26.22
N ALA A 287 -10.42 3.63 -27.10
CA ALA A 287 -10.99 4.96 -26.89
C ALA A 287 -12.53 4.93 -26.74
N ALA A 288 -13.21 4.04 -27.46
CA ALA A 288 -14.67 3.88 -27.37
C ALA A 288 -15.10 3.33 -26.01
N VAL A 289 -14.43 2.31 -25.47
CA VAL A 289 -14.73 1.75 -24.14
C VAL A 289 -14.48 2.79 -23.04
N LEU A 290 -13.37 3.53 -23.12
CA LEU A 290 -13.06 4.59 -22.15
C LEU A 290 -14.11 5.73 -22.19
N ALA A 291 -14.57 6.12 -23.38
CA ALA A 291 -15.64 7.11 -23.52
C ALA A 291 -16.98 6.61 -22.96
N ALA A 292 -17.37 5.36 -23.27
CA ALA A 292 -18.61 4.76 -22.78
C ALA A 292 -18.66 4.66 -21.24
N GLY A 293 -17.53 4.43 -20.58
CA GLY A 293 -17.44 4.47 -19.12
C GLY A 293 -17.57 5.89 -18.56
N ALA A 294 -17.00 6.89 -19.23
CA ALA A 294 -17.08 8.29 -18.81
C ALA A 294 -18.47 8.89 -18.96
N ASP A 295 -19.18 8.55 -20.04
CA ASP A 295 -20.54 9.03 -20.34
C ASP A 295 -21.62 8.36 -19.48
N GLY A 296 -21.28 7.24 -18.82
CA GLY A 296 -22.17 6.49 -17.94
C GLY A 296 -22.45 7.17 -16.58
N PRO A 297 -23.38 6.61 -15.78
CA PRO A 297 -23.60 7.06 -14.41
C PRO A 297 -22.37 6.72 -13.55
N TRP A 298 -22.03 7.59 -12.60
CA TRP A 298 -20.94 7.33 -11.66
C TRP A 298 -21.51 7.33 -10.24
N PRO A 299 -21.05 6.43 -9.36
CA PRO A 299 -21.31 6.55 -7.93
C PRO A 299 -20.54 7.77 -7.36
N ALA A 300 -20.85 8.12 -6.11
CA ALA A 300 -20.05 9.08 -5.37
C ALA A 300 -18.58 8.60 -5.25
N LEU A 301 -17.67 9.56 -5.26
CA LEU A 301 -16.25 9.35 -4.97
C LEU A 301 -16.07 9.22 -3.46
N GLN A 302 -15.14 8.37 -3.05
CA GLN A 302 -14.82 8.12 -1.66
C GLN A 302 -13.34 7.78 -1.51
N ARG A 303 -12.85 7.74 -0.28
CA ARG A 303 -11.52 7.19 -0.02
C ARG A 303 -11.53 5.67 -0.32
N ILE A 304 -10.50 5.20 -1.01
CA ILE A 304 -10.33 3.81 -1.45
C ILE A 304 -8.97 3.26 -1.02
N HIS A 305 -8.72 1.98 -1.20
CA HIS A 305 -7.40 1.39 -1.00
C HIS A 305 -6.40 1.86 -2.06
N GLY A 306 -6.82 1.96 -3.33
CA GLY A 306 -6.04 2.58 -4.40
C GLY A 306 -4.98 1.70 -5.05
N ASP A 307 -4.56 0.59 -4.43
CA ASP A 307 -3.69 -0.45 -5.04
C ASP A 307 -4.16 -1.85 -4.61
N TYR A 308 -5.45 -2.11 -4.78
CA TYR A 308 -6.08 -3.31 -4.25
C TYR A 308 -5.88 -4.54 -5.15
N HIS A 309 -5.25 -5.58 -4.62
CA HIS A 309 -5.06 -6.87 -5.27
C HIS A 309 -4.88 -8.00 -4.24
N LEU A 310 -4.85 -9.27 -4.66
CA LEU A 310 -4.77 -10.44 -3.77
C LEU A 310 -3.52 -10.47 -2.86
N GLY A 311 -2.48 -9.72 -3.22
CA GLY A 311 -1.26 -9.59 -2.41
C GLY A 311 -1.45 -8.69 -1.18
N GLN A 312 -2.46 -7.82 -1.20
CA GLN A 312 -2.80 -6.89 -0.12
C GLN A 312 -3.93 -7.40 0.78
N VAL A 313 -4.17 -8.72 0.75
CA VAL A 313 -5.22 -9.36 1.54
C VAL A 313 -4.64 -10.58 2.22
N LEU A 314 -4.92 -10.74 3.51
CA LEU A 314 -4.59 -11.92 4.29
C LEU A 314 -5.83 -12.77 4.57
N GLN A 315 -5.67 -14.08 4.51
CA GLN A 315 -6.60 -15.03 5.11
C GLN A 315 -6.23 -15.20 6.59
N VAL A 316 -7.09 -14.70 7.47
CA VAL A 316 -6.91 -14.81 8.92
C VAL A 316 -7.82 -15.90 9.48
N PRO A 317 -7.27 -16.97 10.09
CA PRO A 317 -8.08 -18.03 10.70
C PRO A 317 -9.12 -17.48 11.69
N GLY A 318 -10.39 -17.87 11.51
CA GLY A 318 -11.51 -17.44 12.36
C GLY A 318 -12.01 -16.00 12.14
N ARG A 319 -11.31 -15.19 11.33
CA ARG A 319 -11.68 -13.79 11.01
C ARG A 319 -12.00 -13.58 9.53
N GLY A 320 -11.47 -14.42 8.64
CA GLY A 320 -11.67 -14.33 7.20
C GLY A 320 -10.68 -13.37 6.54
N TRP A 321 -11.12 -12.68 5.50
CA TRP A 321 -10.28 -11.75 4.75
C TRP A 321 -10.03 -10.44 5.50
N VAL A 322 -8.76 -10.05 5.56
CA VAL A 322 -8.27 -8.80 6.15
C VAL A 322 -7.39 -8.08 5.14
N LEU A 323 -7.71 -6.82 4.85
CA LEU A 323 -7.02 -5.96 3.89
C LEU A 323 -5.85 -5.24 4.59
N LEU A 324 -4.77 -5.06 3.85
CA LEU A 324 -3.53 -4.41 4.29
C LEU A 324 -3.16 -3.26 3.35
N ASP A 325 -2.17 -2.47 3.77
CA ASP A 325 -1.36 -1.63 2.88
C ASP A 325 -2.17 -0.63 2.04
N PHE A 326 -2.89 0.25 2.73
CA PHE A 326 -3.70 1.30 2.12
C PHE A 326 -2.84 2.47 1.61
N GLU A 327 -1.53 2.28 1.41
CA GLU A 327 -0.62 3.31 0.90
C GLU A 327 -1.03 3.82 -0.50
N GLY A 328 -1.78 3.06 -1.29
CA GLY A 328 -2.17 3.38 -2.67
C GLY A 328 -1.04 3.16 -3.69
N GLU A 329 -1.28 3.43 -4.98
CA GLU A 329 -0.30 3.14 -6.04
C GLU A 329 1.07 3.82 -5.76
N PRO A 330 2.18 3.07 -5.62
CA PRO A 330 3.46 3.63 -5.18
C PRO A 330 4.03 4.77 -6.04
N LEU A 331 3.67 4.78 -7.33
CA LEU A 331 4.14 5.79 -8.29
C LEU A 331 3.33 7.10 -8.25
N ARG A 332 2.22 7.16 -7.50
CA ARG A 332 1.42 8.39 -7.36
C ARG A 332 1.94 9.27 -6.22
N PRO A 333 1.99 10.59 -6.42
CA PRO A 333 2.26 11.54 -5.33
C PRO A 333 1.31 11.33 -4.14
N MET A 334 1.81 11.52 -2.92
CA MET A 334 0.99 11.33 -1.69
C MET A 334 -0.30 12.16 -1.69
N ALA A 335 -0.25 13.40 -2.18
CA ALA A 335 -1.43 14.26 -2.29
C ALA A 335 -2.53 13.61 -3.16
N GLU A 336 -2.14 13.02 -4.30
CA GLU A 336 -3.09 12.32 -5.18
C GLU A 336 -3.64 11.02 -4.56
N ARG A 337 -2.85 10.36 -3.69
CA ARG A 337 -3.29 9.14 -2.97
C ARG A 337 -4.30 9.44 -1.85
N ASN A 338 -4.44 10.71 -1.44
CA ASN A 338 -5.39 11.15 -0.44
C ASN A 338 -6.74 11.64 -1.02
N GLU A 339 -6.84 11.82 -2.33
CA GLU A 339 -8.07 12.27 -2.97
C GLU A 339 -9.14 11.16 -3.03
N PRO A 340 -10.44 11.49 -2.92
CA PRO A 340 -11.51 10.57 -3.20
C PRO A 340 -11.47 10.06 -4.66
N ASP A 341 -11.74 8.77 -4.85
CA ASP A 341 -11.80 8.09 -6.16
C ASP A 341 -13.01 7.13 -6.18
N LEU A 342 -13.20 6.45 -7.31
CA LEU A 342 -14.24 5.46 -7.50
C LEU A 342 -13.87 4.15 -6.79
N ALA A 343 -14.73 3.68 -5.88
CA ALA A 343 -14.64 2.34 -5.28
C ALA A 343 -14.48 1.20 -6.32
N LEU A 344 -15.00 1.43 -7.53
CA LEU A 344 -14.88 0.50 -8.66
C LEU A 344 -13.43 0.34 -9.16
N ARG A 345 -12.52 1.26 -8.84
CA ARG A 345 -11.08 1.12 -9.15
C ARG A 345 -10.46 -0.03 -8.36
N ASP A 346 -10.80 -0.17 -7.08
CA ASP A 346 -10.37 -1.31 -6.26
C ASP A 346 -10.98 -2.62 -6.77
N VAL A 347 -12.27 -2.61 -7.13
CA VAL A 347 -12.95 -3.77 -7.75
C VAL A 347 -12.22 -4.20 -9.02
N ALA A 348 -11.89 -3.25 -9.91
CA ALA A 348 -11.13 -3.51 -11.12
C ALA A 348 -9.73 -4.10 -10.82
N GLY A 349 -9.03 -3.57 -9.82
CA GLY A 349 -7.73 -4.10 -9.37
C GLY A 349 -7.80 -5.57 -8.93
N MET A 350 -8.82 -5.94 -8.15
CA MET A 350 -9.01 -7.32 -7.71
C MET A 350 -9.37 -8.26 -8.87
N LEU A 351 -10.23 -7.81 -9.79
CA LEU A 351 -10.57 -8.56 -11.01
C LEU A 351 -9.34 -8.86 -11.87
N ARG A 352 -8.47 -7.86 -12.05
CA ARG A 352 -7.18 -8.04 -12.72
C ARG A 352 -6.29 -9.03 -11.96
N SER A 353 -6.28 -8.98 -10.62
CA SER A 353 -5.48 -9.89 -9.81
C SER A 353 -5.84 -11.37 -10.03
N PHE A 354 -7.11 -11.72 -10.23
CA PHE A 354 -7.52 -13.08 -10.61
C PHE A 354 -6.99 -13.49 -12.00
N ASP A 355 -6.97 -12.57 -12.96
CA ASP A 355 -6.41 -12.83 -14.29
C ASP A 355 -4.90 -13.11 -14.22
N TYR A 356 -4.17 -12.48 -13.29
CA TYR A 356 -2.76 -12.79 -13.03
C TYR A 356 -2.56 -14.18 -12.42
N VAL A 357 -3.50 -14.69 -11.61
CA VAL A 357 -3.45 -16.08 -11.13
C VAL A 357 -3.50 -17.03 -12.33
N ALA A 358 -4.48 -16.86 -13.22
CA ALA A 358 -4.58 -17.68 -14.43
C ALA A 358 -3.35 -17.58 -15.33
N GLY A 359 -2.83 -16.36 -15.52
CA GLY A 359 -1.61 -16.11 -16.28
C GLY A 359 -0.37 -16.80 -15.68
N THR A 360 -0.28 -16.85 -14.35
CA THR A 360 0.80 -17.56 -13.64
C THR A 360 0.72 -19.06 -13.89
N ILE A 361 -0.47 -19.67 -13.77
CA ILE A 361 -0.67 -21.10 -14.07
C ILE A 361 -0.25 -21.43 -15.52
N ALA A 362 -0.63 -20.58 -16.48
CA ALA A 362 -0.26 -20.78 -17.88
C ALA A 362 1.27 -20.67 -18.11
N GLN A 363 1.95 -19.73 -17.46
CA GLN A 363 3.42 -19.61 -17.52
C GLN A 363 4.14 -20.81 -16.88
N GLU A 364 3.56 -21.41 -15.85
CA GLU A 364 4.05 -22.64 -15.20
C GLU A 364 3.83 -23.89 -16.06
N GLY A 365 3.20 -23.77 -17.23
CA GLY A 365 2.89 -24.87 -18.15
C GLY A 365 1.62 -25.64 -17.78
N GLY A 366 0.77 -25.07 -16.92
CA GLY A 366 -0.55 -25.59 -16.60
C GLY A 366 -1.55 -25.43 -17.74
N ASP A 367 -2.73 -26.01 -17.57
CA ASP A 367 -3.84 -25.89 -18.52
C ASP A 367 -4.40 -24.45 -18.50
N ALA A 368 -4.09 -23.69 -19.55
CA ALA A 368 -4.49 -22.29 -19.69
C ALA A 368 -6.01 -22.10 -19.83
N GLU A 369 -6.73 -23.06 -20.42
CA GLU A 369 -8.18 -22.99 -20.57
C GLU A 369 -8.87 -23.23 -19.22
N ALA A 370 -8.42 -24.24 -18.48
CA ALA A 370 -8.90 -24.49 -17.12
C ALA A 370 -8.58 -23.32 -16.17
N ALA A 371 -7.38 -22.74 -16.26
CA ALA A 371 -6.98 -21.59 -15.46
C ALA A 371 -7.83 -20.35 -15.77
N ARG A 372 -8.15 -20.11 -17.04
CA ARG A 372 -9.05 -19.04 -17.48
C ARG A 372 -10.46 -19.24 -16.92
N ALA A 373 -11.02 -20.44 -17.04
CA ALA A 373 -12.34 -20.77 -16.51
C ALA A 373 -12.40 -20.60 -14.97
N TRP A 374 -11.32 -20.95 -14.27
CA TRP A 374 -11.18 -20.73 -12.84
C TRP A 374 -11.18 -19.24 -12.49
N SER A 375 -10.42 -18.41 -13.23
CA SER A 375 -10.42 -16.94 -13.03
C SER A 375 -11.81 -16.35 -13.27
N ASP A 376 -12.46 -16.72 -14.37
CA ASP A 376 -13.80 -16.22 -14.72
C ASP A 376 -14.82 -16.56 -13.62
N ALA A 377 -14.78 -17.78 -13.06
CA ALA A 377 -15.62 -18.19 -11.95
C ALA A 377 -15.35 -17.39 -10.66
N ALA A 378 -14.07 -17.19 -10.32
CA ALA A 378 -13.67 -16.38 -9.15
C ALA A 378 -14.11 -14.92 -9.29
N ARG A 379 -13.91 -14.32 -10.48
CA ARG A 379 -14.34 -12.96 -10.83
C ARG A 379 -15.85 -12.78 -10.66
N SER A 380 -16.65 -13.68 -11.24
CA SER A 380 -18.10 -13.64 -11.10
C SER A 380 -18.55 -13.79 -9.65
N ALA A 381 -17.92 -14.68 -8.88
CA ALA A 381 -18.26 -14.87 -7.49
C ALA A 381 -17.88 -13.67 -6.60
N PHE A 382 -16.72 -13.04 -6.85
CA PHE A 382 -16.29 -11.81 -6.20
C PHE A 382 -17.28 -10.66 -6.44
N LEU A 383 -17.68 -10.44 -7.70
CA LEU A 383 -18.68 -9.40 -8.03
C LEU A 383 -20.02 -9.65 -7.35
N ALA A 384 -20.49 -10.91 -7.34
CA ALA A 384 -21.72 -11.26 -6.64
C ALA A 384 -21.64 -11.02 -5.13
N GLY A 385 -20.49 -11.29 -4.51
CA GLY A 385 -20.24 -10.98 -3.09
C GLY A 385 -20.20 -9.48 -2.82
N TYR A 386 -19.59 -8.72 -3.73
CA TYR A 386 -19.52 -7.27 -3.64
C TYR A 386 -20.90 -6.62 -3.78
N GLU A 387 -21.69 -7.00 -4.80
CA GLU A 387 -23.09 -6.55 -5.00
C GLU A 387 -23.96 -6.85 -3.77
N ALA A 388 -23.84 -8.05 -3.21
CA ALA A 388 -24.56 -8.42 -2.00
C ALA A 388 -24.15 -7.54 -0.80
N GLY A 389 -22.86 -7.23 -0.67
CA GLY A 389 -22.33 -6.40 0.41
C GLY A 389 -22.74 -4.92 0.31
N ILE A 390 -22.79 -4.34 -0.89
CA ILE A 390 -23.26 -2.96 -1.10
C ILE A 390 -24.79 -2.85 -1.17
N GLY A 391 -25.51 -3.98 -1.22
CA GLY A 391 -26.97 -4.03 -1.25
C GLY A 391 -27.61 -3.55 -2.55
N THR A 392 -26.84 -3.45 -3.65
CA THR A 392 -27.33 -3.03 -4.97
C THR A 392 -26.53 -3.69 -6.09
N SER A 393 -27.13 -3.76 -7.28
CA SER A 393 -26.42 -4.26 -8.47
C SER A 393 -25.44 -3.25 -9.03
N LEU A 394 -24.33 -3.75 -9.56
CA LEU A 394 -23.33 -3.02 -10.34
C LEU A 394 -23.76 -2.77 -11.79
N ALA A 395 -24.89 -3.32 -12.26
CA ALA A 395 -25.36 -3.19 -13.63
C ALA A 395 -25.37 -1.74 -14.16
N PRO A 396 -25.82 -0.72 -13.39
CA PRO A 396 -25.76 0.68 -13.84
C PRO A 396 -24.34 1.18 -14.13
N TRP A 397 -23.33 0.62 -13.45
CA TRP A 397 -21.93 1.02 -13.55
C TRP A 397 -21.06 0.04 -14.35
N SER A 398 -21.68 -0.88 -15.09
CA SER A 398 -20.97 -1.93 -15.84
C SER A 398 -19.99 -1.36 -16.89
N THR A 399 -20.39 -0.31 -17.62
CA THR A 399 -19.48 0.36 -18.59
C THR A 399 -18.34 1.10 -17.91
N LEU A 400 -18.61 1.71 -16.75
CA LEU A 400 -17.58 2.37 -15.95
C LEU A 400 -16.57 1.37 -15.37
N LEU A 401 -17.05 0.24 -14.84
CA LEU A 401 -16.19 -0.83 -14.34
C LEU A 401 -15.33 -1.42 -15.47
N ALA A 402 -15.90 -1.65 -16.66
CA ALA A 402 -15.14 -2.10 -17.83
C ALA A 402 -14.06 -1.10 -18.25
N ALA A 403 -14.36 0.21 -18.22
CA ALA A 403 -13.38 1.25 -18.52
C ALA A 403 -12.26 1.33 -17.47
N LEU A 404 -12.57 1.15 -16.19
CA LEU A 404 -11.57 1.11 -15.11
C LEU A 404 -10.69 -0.15 -15.18
N GLU A 405 -11.28 -1.31 -15.51
CA GLU A 405 -10.52 -2.55 -15.72
C GLU A 405 -9.59 -2.42 -16.93
N LEU A 406 -10.06 -1.79 -18.02
CA LEU A 406 -9.26 -1.50 -19.21
C LEU A 406 -8.13 -0.53 -18.89
N ASP A 407 -8.41 0.54 -18.14
CA ASP A 407 -7.41 1.51 -17.67
C ASP A 407 -6.27 0.82 -16.89
N LYS A 408 -6.63 -0.10 -15.99
CA LYS A 408 -5.65 -0.89 -15.22
C LYS A 408 -4.86 -1.85 -16.12
N ALA A 409 -5.51 -2.54 -17.06
CA ALA A 409 -4.81 -3.41 -18.02
C ALA A 409 -3.83 -2.63 -18.91
N LEU A 410 -4.17 -1.42 -19.34
CA LEU A 410 -3.28 -0.56 -20.13
C LEU A 410 -2.06 -0.10 -19.31
N TYR A 411 -2.26 0.24 -18.04
CA TYR A 411 -1.16 0.52 -17.11
C TYR A 411 -0.22 -0.69 -16.99
N GLU A 412 -0.80 -1.89 -16.78
CA GLU A 412 -0.05 -3.15 -16.66
C GLU A 412 0.72 -3.47 -17.94
N CYS A 413 0.15 -3.26 -19.14
CA CYS A 413 0.87 -3.39 -20.41
C CYS A 413 2.18 -2.58 -20.42
N VAL A 414 2.14 -1.32 -19.96
CA VAL A 414 3.35 -0.49 -19.89
C VAL A 414 4.34 -1.03 -18.87
N TYR A 415 3.84 -1.42 -17.70
CA TYR A 415 4.68 -1.93 -16.62
C TYR A 415 5.37 -3.25 -17.01
N GLU A 416 4.63 -4.22 -17.53
CA GLU A 416 5.17 -5.53 -17.91
C GLU A 416 6.11 -5.42 -19.10
N ALA A 417 5.79 -4.62 -20.12
CA ALA A 417 6.68 -4.40 -21.26
C ALA A 417 8.05 -3.85 -20.85
N ARG A 418 8.13 -3.08 -19.76
CA ARG A 418 9.38 -2.50 -19.25
C ARG A 418 10.13 -3.42 -18.30
N ASN A 419 9.42 -4.09 -17.39
CA ASN A 419 10.02 -4.75 -16.24
C ASN A 419 10.02 -6.28 -16.35
N ARG A 420 8.99 -6.86 -16.97
CA ARG A 420 8.82 -8.32 -17.09
C ARG A 420 8.17 -8.67 -18.45
N PRO A 421 8.87 -8.51 -19.58
CA PRO A 421 8.26 -8.68 -20.91
C PRO A 421 7.57 -10.04 -21.14
N THR A 422 7.98 -11.09 -20.43
CA THR A 422 7.33 -12.41 -20.47
C THR A 422 5.92 -12.43 -19.88
N TRP A 423 5.55 -11.44 -19.06
CA TRP A 423 4.22 -11.28 -18.43
C TRP A 423 3.27 -10.41 -19.25
N LEU A 424 3.75 -9.70 -20.28
CA LEU A 424 2.96 -8.84 -21.15
C LEU A 424 1.71 -9.51 -21.78
N PRO A 425 1.71 -10.82 -22.13
CA PRO A 425 0.52 -11.45 -22.68
C PRO A 425 -0.71 -11.40 -21.75
N ILE A 426 -0.52 -11.32 -20.43
CA ILE A 426 -1.61 -11.30 -19.44
C ILE A 426 -2.48 -10.04 -19.59
N PRO A 427 -1.93 -8.80 -19.50
CA PRO A 427 -2.72 -7.60 -19.74
C PRO A 427 -3.15 -7.42 -21.20
N GLU A 428 -2.40 -7.90 -22.21
CA GLU A 428 -2.85 -7.86 -23.61
C GLU A 428 -4.15 -8.65 -23.83
N LEU A 429 -4.23 -9.88 -23.29
CA LEU A 429 -5.44 -10.71 -23.35
C LEU A 429 -6.63 -10.03 -22.68
N ALA A 430 -6.39 -9.32 -21.57
CA ALA A 430 -7.43 -8.59 -20.86
C ALA A 430 -7.97 -7.41 -21.66
N VAL A 431 -7.08 -6.64 -22.31
CA VAL A 431 -7.48 -5.57 -23.24
C VAL A 431 -8.41 -6.15 -24.31
N HIS A 432 -7.99 -7.19 -25.03
CA HIS A 432 -8.82 -7.79 -26.09
C HIS A 432 -10.19 -8.30 -25.58
N ARG A 433 -10.21 -9.02 -24.43
CA ARG A 433 -11.46 -9.49 -23.80
C ARG A 433 -12.42 -8.34 -23.47
N LEU A 434 -11.90 -7.23 -22.94
CA LEU A 434 -12.73 -6.09 -22.55
C LEU A 434 -13.29 -5.32 -23.75
N LEU A 435 -12.59 -5.36 -24.89
CA LEU A 435 -13.09 -4.79 -26.13
C LEU A 435 -14.21 -5.63 -26.76
N GLU A 436 -14.12 -6.96 -26.67
CA GLU A 436 -15.15 -7.88 -27.18
C GLU A 436 -16.45 -7.81 -26.38
N ALA A 437 -16.39 -7.48 -25.08
CA ALA A 437 -17.58 -7.37 -24.23
C ALA A 437 -18.44 -6.12 -24.51
N VAL A 438 -17.91 -5.14 -25.25
CA VAL A 438 -18.56 -3.85 -25.56
C VAL A 438 -18.90 -3.70 -27.05
N ALA A 439 -18.35 -4.57 -27.91
CA ALA A 439 -18.67 -4.67 -29.33
C ALA A 439 -19.99 -5.42 -29.56
#